data_AF-A0A191WFW6-F1
#
_entry.id   AF-A0A191WFW6-F1
#
_cell.length_a   1.000
_cell.length_b   1.000
_cell.length_c   1.000
_cell.angle_alpha   90.00
_cell.angle_beta   90.00
_cell.angle_gamma   90.00
#
_symmetry.space_group_name_H-M   'P 1'
#
loop_
_entity.id
_entity.type
_entity.pdbx_description
1 polymer ?
#
loop_
_entity_poly.entity_id
_entity_poly.type
_entity_poly.pdbx_seq_one_letter_code
_entity_poly.pdbx_strand_id
1 'polypeptide(L)'
;MTKVNVRRMTSAEYEQWQIAIAEEYADEQVTAGRWQREGAVQRARDENSQLLPDGPATARMLVLRGVDAAGDPVGRAWVGLDHPRGIPDVAFLYDIEVIEARRGSGLGRALLEAVEEATRQAGSGALELNVFGRNRSAISLYSSSGYDVVTQQMRKTF
;
A
#
# COMPACT_ATOMS: atom_id res chain seq x y z
N MET A 1 4.45 -20.33 12.01
CA MET A 1 4.50 -19.09 11.21
C MET A 1 3.10 -18.50 11.16
N THR A 2 2.96 -17.20 11.42
CA THR A 2 1.67 -16.52 11.35
C THR A 2 1.21 -16.50 9.89
N LYS A 3 0.06 -17.11 9.58
CA LYS A 3 -0.46 -17.20 8.21
C LYS A 3 -1.51 -16.11 7.99
N VAL A 4 -1.33 -15.34 6.93
CA VAL A 4 -2.29 -14.34 6.44
C VAL A 4 -2.72 -14.76 5.04
N ASN A 5 -4.01 -14.63 4.75
CA ASN A 5 -4.53 -14.74 3.40
C ASN A 5 -5.09 -13.38 2.98
N VAL A 6 -5.13 -13.13 1.68
CA VAL A 6 -5.74 -11.93 1.11
C VAL A 6 -6.95 -12.29 0.26
N ARG A 7 -7.95 -11.40 0.29
CA ARG A 7 -9.11 -11.42 -0.61
C ARG A 7 -9.40 -10.01 -1.08
N ARG A 8 -10.19 -9.85 -2.14
CA ARG A 8 -10.68 -8.50 -2.50
C ARG A 8 -11.49 -7.90 -1.35
N MET A 9 -11.35 -6.59 -1.19
CA MET A 9 -12.24 -5.81 -0.33
C MET A 9 -13.67 -5.85 -0.87
N THR A 10 -14.65 -5.84 0.04
CA THR A 10 -16.03 -5.53 -0.33
C THR A 10 -16.19 -4.02 -0.54
N SER A 11 -17.26 -3.60 -1.20
CA SER A 11 -17.55 -2.17 -1.39
C SER A 11 -17.65 -1.43 -0.05
N ALA A 12 -18.27 -2.04 0.97
CA ALA A 12 -18.39 -1.43 2.30
C ALA A 12 -17.04 -1.27 3.01
N GLU A 13 -16.12 -2.23 2.86
CA GLU A 13 -14.75 -2.11 3.39
C GLU A 13 -13.97 -1.02 2.65
N TYR A 14 -14.11 -0.97 1.33
CA TYR A 14 -13.49 0.07 0.51
C TYR A 14 -13.99 1.47 0.86
N GLU A 15 -15.30 1.65 1.08
CA GLU A 15 -15.89 2.94 1.41
C GLU A 15 -15.32 3.53 2.71
N GLN A 16 -15.07 2.68 3.70
CA GLN A 16 -14.42 3.09 4.95
C GLN A 16 -12.94 3.39 4.73
N TRP A 17 -12.26 2.55 3.95
CA TRP A 17 -10.83 2.67 3.71
C TRP A 17 -10.44 3.90 2.88
N GLN A 18 -11.17 4.21 1.81
CA GLN A 18 -10.81 5.28 0.86
C GLN A 18 -10.70 6.67 1.52
N ILE A 19 -11.46 6.90 2.59
CA ILE A 19 -11.41 8.15 3.37
C ILE A 19 -10.13 8.17 4.19
N ALA A 20 -9.89 7.11 4.97
CA ALA A 20 -8.73 7.00 5.86
C ALA A 20 -7.41 7.07 5.09
N ILE A 21 -7.28 6.34 3.98
CA ILE A 21 -6.04 6.31 3.21
C ILE A 21 -5.69 7.64 2.56
N ALA A 22 -6.70 8.43 2.16
CA ALA A 22 -6.46 9.77 1.63
C ALA A 22 -5.93 10.72 2.71
N GLU A 23 -6.43 10.60 3.94
CA GLU A 23 -5.95 11.39 5.09
C GLU A 23 -4.53 10.99 5.50
N GLU A 24 -4.25 9.69 5.61
CA GLU A 24 -2.93 9.15 5.92
C GLU A 24 -1.88 9.56 4.87
N TYR A 25 -2.20 9.40 3.58
CA TYR A 25 -1.30 9.77 2.49
C TYR A 25 -1.05 11.29 2.45
N ALA A 26 -2.08 12.10 2.67
CA ALA A 26 -1.94 13.55 2.75
C ALA A 26 -1.02 13.96 3.91
N ASP A 27 -1.16 13.37 5.10
CA ASP A 27 -0.33 13.69 6.25
C ASP A 27 1.14 13.30 6.04
N GLU A 28 1.41 12.13 5.45
CA GLU A 28 2.77 11.72 5.08
C GLU A 28 3.40 12.68 4.06
N GLN A 29 2.64 13.13 3.05
CA GLN A 29 3.12 14.08 2.05
C GLN A 29 3.44 15.46 2.65
N VAL A 30 2.60 15.95 3.56
CA VAL A 30 2.82 17.20 4.29
C VAL A 30 4.02 17.07 5.22
N THR A 31 4.12 15.96 5.96
CA THR A 31 5.23 15.67 6.87
C THR A 31 6.56 15.53 6.14
N ALA A 32 6.55 14.96 4.94
CA ALA A 32 7.71 14.93 4.03
C ALA A 32 8.04 16.31 3.42
N GLY A 33 7.24 17.34 3.68
CA GLY A 33 7.36 18.67 3.12
C GLY A 33 7.10 18.72 1.61
N ARG A 34 6.45 17.70 1.04
CA ARG A 34 6.15 17.64 -0.40
C ARG A 34 4.93 18.48 -0.73
N TRP A 35 3.93 18.50 0.15
CA TRP A 35 2.67 19.23 -0.05
C TRP A 35 2.44 20.28 1.05
N GLN A 36 1.64 21.30 0.73
CA GLN A 36 1.06 22.20 1.74
C GLN A 36 -0.08 21.50 2.46
N ARG A 37 -0.31 21.84 3.74
CA ARG A 37 -1.40 21.24 4.53
C ARG A 37 -2.79 21.58 3.97
N GLU A 38 -2.97 22.83 3.57
CA GLU A 38 -4.22 23.28 2.97
C GLU A 38 -4.47 22.54 1.65
N GLY A 39 -5.65 21.93 1.52
CA GLY A 39 -6.04 21.17 0.32
C GLY A 39 -5.40 19.78 0.17
N ALA A 40 -4.50 19.35 1.08
CA ALA A 40 -3.78 18.08 0.95
C ALA A 40 -4.69 16.85 0.86
N VAL A 41 -5.71 16.79 1.74
CA VAL A 41 -6.65 15.66 1.78
C VAL A 41 -7.51 15.61 0.52
N GLN A 42 -7.99 16.77 0.04
CA GLN A 42 -8.78 16.81 -1.20
C GLN A 42 -7.95 16.33 -2.38
N ARG A 43 -6.71 16.81 -2.49
CA ARG A 43 -5.76 16.35 -3.51
C ARG A 43 -5.53 14.84 -3.43
N ALA A 44 -5.33 14.28 -2.23
CA ALA A 44 -5.15 12.84 -2.06
C ALA A 44 -6.39 12.05 -2.50
N ARG A 45 -7.60 12.53 -2.20
CA ARG A 45 -8.86 11.92 -2.66
C ARG A 45 -8.97 11.94 -4.18
N ASP A 46 -8.65 13.08 -4.79
CA ASP A 46 -8.66 13.23 -6.26
C ASP A 46 -7.66 12.27 -6.91
N GLU A 47 -6.41 12.24 -6.42
CA GLU A 47 -5.36 11.32 -6.91
C GLU A 47 -5.78 9.84 -6.75
N ASN A 48 -6.32 9.45 -5.60
CA ASN A 48 -6.78 8.07 -5.36
C ASN A 48 -7.97 7.69 -6.25
N SER A 49 -8.94 8.58 -6.43
CA SER A 49 -10.13 8.32 -7.27
C SER A 49 -9.78 8.16 -8.75
N GLN A 50 -8.76 8.86 -9.24
CA GLN A 50 -8.24 8.68 -10.60
C GLN A 50 -7.63 7.29 -10.80
N LEU A 51 -7.01 6.72 -9.76
CA LEU A 51 -6.44 5.38 -9.80
C LEU A 51 -7.50 4.27 -9.54
N LEU A 52 -8.60 4.60 -8.87
CA LEU A 52 -9.69 3.66 -8.53
C LEU A 52 -11.06 4.17 -9.00
N PRO A 53 -11.27 4.44 -10.31
CA PRO A 53 -12.52 4.97 -10.83
C PRO A 53 -13.74 4.07 -10.56
N ASP A 54 -13.53 2.75 -10.46
CA ASP A 54 -14.56 1.75 -10.13
C ASP A 54 -14.35 1.15 -8.73
N GLY A 55 -13.64 1.86 -7.84
CA GLY A 55 -13.30 1.41 -6.51
C GLY A 55 -12.58 0.05 -6.50
N PRO A 56 -13.00 -0.92 -5.67
CA PRO A 56 -12.33 -2.24 -5.60
C PRO A 56 -12.55 -3.11 -6.84
N ALA A 57 -13.46 -2.71 -7.75
CA ALA A 57 -13.70 -3.38 -9.03
C ALA A 57 -12.82 -2.82 -10.17
N THR A 58 -12.04 -1.77 -9.91
CA THR A 58 -11.16 -1.16 -10.91
C THR A 58 -10.26 -2.21 -11.56
N ALA A 59 -10.31 -2.27 -12.89
CA ALA A 59 -9.52 -3.22 -13.66
C ALA A 59 -8.02 -3.03 -13.38
N ARG A 60 -7.29 -4.14 -13.34
CA ARG A 60 -5.83 -4.16 -13.10
C ARG A 60 -5.40 -3.52 -11.77
N MET A 61 -6.32 -3.42 -10.82
CA MET A 61 -6.06 -3.05 -9.43
C MET A 61 -6.43 -4.21 -8.51
N LEU A 62 -5.58 -4.47 -7.52
CA LEU A 62 -5.86 -5.37 -6.41
C LEU A 62 -6.06 -4.53 -5.15
N VAL A 63 -7.32 -4.36 -4.75
CA VAL A 63 -7.69 -3.75 -3.46
C VAL A 63 -8.05 -4.87 -2.50
N LEU A 64 -7.17 -5.12 -1.53
CA LEU A 64 -7.12 -6.37 -0.77
C LEU A 64 -7.35 -6.15 0.72
N ARG A 65 -8.10 -7.08 1.33
CA ARG A 65 -8.19 -7.28 2.78
C ARG A 65 -7.34 -8.48 3.16
N GLY A 66 -6.43 -8.29 4.11
CA GLY A 66 -5.71 -9.35 4.79
C GLY A 66 -6.52 -9.89 5.97
N VAL A 67 -6.61 -11.21 6.08
CA VAL A 67 -7.28 -11.94 7.17
C VAL A 67 -6.38 -13.05 7.69
N ASP A 68 -6.50 -13.38 8.97
CA ASP A 68 -5.80 -14.53 9.55
C ASP A 68 -6.57 -15.85 9.30
N ALA A 69 -6.11 -16.94 9.90
CA ALA A 69 -6.70 -18.26 9.73
C ALA A 69 -8.13 -18.38 10.27
N ALA A 70 -8.52 -17.55 11.24
CA ALA A 70 -9.89 -17.50 11.76
C ALA A 70 -10.81 -16.64 10.88
N GLY A 71 -10.24 -15.92 9.90
CA GLY A 71 -10.95 -14.95 9.08
C GLY A 71 -10.98 -13.56 9.70
N ASP A 72 -10.30 -13.35 10.82
CA ASP A 72 -10.27 -12.05 11.49
C ASP A 72 -9.41 -11.06 10.70
N PRO A 73 -9.81 -9.79 10.62
CA PRO A 73 -9.03 -8.78 9.96
C PRO A 73 -7.61 -8.61 10.51
N VAL A 74 -6.65 -8.57 9.58
CA VAL A 74 -5.24 -8.29 9.86
C VAL A 74 -4.84 -6.92 9.33
N GLY A 75 -5.25 -6.61 8.10
CA GLY A 75 -4.74 -5.45 7.38
C GLY A 75 -5.33 -5.30 6.01
N ARG A 76 -4.69 -4.48 5.19
CA ARG A 76 -5.11 -4.10 3.85
C ARG A 76 -3.91 -3.86 2.94
N ALA A 77 -4.14 -3.95 1.65
CA ALA A 77 -3.16 -3.55 0.64
C ALA A 77 -3.85 -3.06 -0.63
N TRP A 78 -3.16 -2.20 -1.36
CA TRP A 78 -3.58 -1.72 -2.67
C TRP A 78 -2.41 -1.80 -3.65
N VAL A 79 -2.58 -2.61 -4.69
CA VAL A 79 -1.58 -2.84 -5.75
C VAL A 79 -2.17 -2.48 -7.11
N GLY A 80 -1.42 -1.75 -7.93
CA GLY A 80 -1.67 -1.67 -9.37
C GLY A 80 -0.82 -2.69 -10.12
N LEU A 81 -1.43 -3.44 -11.04
CA LEU A 81 -0.73 -4.44 -11.85
C LEU A 81 0.02 -3.83 -13.04
N ASP A 82 -0.20 -2.55 -13.30
CA ASP A 82 0.61 -1.75 -14.21
C ASP A 82 1.40 -0.73 -13.42
N HIS A 83 2.71 -0.69 -13.66
CA HIS A 83 3.57 0.30 -13.03
C HIS A 83 3.15 1.74 -13.43
N PRO A 84 3.04 2.70 -12.50
CA PRO A 84 2.63 4.08 -12.82
C PRO A 84 3.60 4.81 -13.76
N ARG A 85 4.86 4.36 -13.83
CA ARG A 85 5.87 4.85 -14.80
C ARG A 85 5.95 4.03 -16.10
N GLY A 86 5.05 3.07 -16.31
CA GLY A 86 5.03 2.22 -17.51
C GLY A 86 6.18 1.21 -17.60
N ILE A 87 6.77 0.81 -16.47
CA ILE A 87 7.79 -0.24 -16.43
C ILE A 87 7.08 -1.59 -16.69
N PRO A 88 7.47 -2.34 -17.74
CA PRO A 88 6.82 -3.60 -18.08
C PRO A 88 7.10 -4.66 -17.00
N ASP A 89 6.11 -5.53 -16.74
CA ASP A 89 6.21 -6.67 -15.82
C ASP A 89 6.45 -6.32 -14.34
N VAL A 90 6.28 -5.05 -13.96
CA VAL A 90 6.41 -4.57 -12.58
C VAL A 90 5.06 -4.05 -12.09
N ALA A 91 4.54 -4.65 -11.03
CA ALA A 91 3.40 -4.11 -10.29
C ALA A 91 3.85 -3.04 -9.29
N PHE A 92 2.91 -2.23 -8.81
CA PHE A 92 3.19 -1.16 -7.87
C PHE A 92 2.31 -1.24 -6.63
N LEU A 93 2.92 -1.37 -5.46
CA LEU A 93 2.25 -1.33 -4.16
C LEU A 93 2.06 0.12 -3.73
N TYR A 94 0.83 0.62 -3.82
CA TYR A 94 0.45 1.97 -3.42
C TYR A 94 0.29 2.12 -1.92
N ASP A 95 -0.31 1.11 -1.27
CA ASP A 95 -0.55 1.10 0.16
C ASP A 95 -0.48 -0.33 0.72
N ILE A 96 0.04 -0.46 1.94
CA ILE A 96 -0.06 -1.67 2.76
C ILE A 96 -0.07 -1.27 4.23
N GLU A 97 -1.04 -1.82 4.97
CA GLU A 97 -1.21 -1.48 6.37
C GLU A 97 -1.69 -2.68 7.18
N VAL A 98 -1.10 -2.88 8.35
CA VAL A 98 -1.62 -3.77 9.40
C VAL A 98 -2.43 -2.92 10.37
N ILE A 99 -3.63 -3.39 10.71
CA ILE A 99 -4.52 -2.74 11.68
C ILE A 99 -3.76 -2.50 12.98
N GLU A 100 -3.89 -1.30 13.53
CA GLU A 100 -3.09 -0.83 14.68
C GLU A 100 -3.06 -1.82 15.85
N ALA A 101 -4.23 -2.34 16.25
CA ALA A 101 -4.38 -3.29 17.35
C ALA A 101 -3.65 -4.64 17.15
N ARG A 102 -3.18 -4.93 15.93
CA ARG A 102 -2.53 -6.20 15.55
C ARG A 102 -1.04 -6.02 15.22
N ARG A 103 -0.48 -4.80 15.29
CA ARG A 103 0.93 -4.52 14.96
C ARG A 103 1.90 -5.19 15.96
N GLY A 104 3.17 -5.30 15.58
CA GLY A 104 4.23 -5.85 16.45
C GLY A 104 4.26 -7.38 16.59
N SER A 105 3.41 -8.11 15.87
CA SER A 105 3.23 -9.57 15.99
C SER A 105 3.74 -10.38 14.77
N GLY A 106 4.54 -9.75 13.90
CA GLY A 106 5.02 -10.35 12.66
C GLY A 106 4.00 -10.36 11.51
N LEU A 107 2.77 -9.87 11.74
CA LEU A 107 1.71 -9.82 10.73
C LEU A 107 2.04 -8.95 9.51
N GLY A 108 2.93 -7.95 9.65
CA GLY A 108 3.35 -7.12 8.51
C GLY A 108 4.06 -7.93 7.43
N ARG A 109 4.97 -8.83 7.82
CA ARG A 109 5.65 -9.71 6.88
C ARG A 109 4.69 -10.71 6.25
N ALA A 110 3.85 -11.35 7.07
CA ALA A 110 2.88 -12.32 6.57
C ALA A 110 1.86 -11.69 5.60
N LEU A 111 1.44 -10.44 5.85
CA LEU A 111 0.59 -9.70 4.92
C LEU A 111 1.32 -9.36 3.63
N LEU A 112 2.57 -8.89 3.71
CA LEU A 112 3.37 -8.58 2.53
C LEU A 112 3.58 -9.81 1.64
N GLU A 113 3.96 -10.95 2.22
CA GLU A 113 4.11 -12.23 1.50
C GLU A 113 2.81 -12.66 0.80
N ALA A 114 1.65 -12.48 1.45
CA ALA A 114 0.36 -12.78 0.85
C ALA A 114 -0.01 -11.84 -0.31
N VAL A 115 0.40 -10.57 -0.24
CA VAL A 115 0.20 -9.57 -1.31
C VAL A 115 1.13 -9.83 -2.49
N GLU A 116 2.39 -10.17 -2.24
CA GLU A 116 3.37 -10.58 -3.26
C GLU A 116 2.85 -11.80 -4.03
N GLU A 117 2.34 -12.81 -3.31
CA GLU A 117 1.76 -14.00 -3.91
C GLU A 117 0.57 -13.66 -4.81
N ALA A 118 -0.37 -12.83 -4.34
CA ALA A 118 -1.53 -12.41 -5.13
C ALA A 118 -1.10 -11.62 -6.39
N THR A 119 -0.07 -10.80 -6.27
CA THR A 119 0.49 -10.00 -7.37
C THR A 119 1.16 -10.90 -8.42
N ARG A 120 1.94 -11.90 -7.97
CA ARG A 120 2.57 -12.90 -8.82
C ARG A 120 1.55 -13.78 -9.53
N GLN A 121 0.49 -14.20 -8.85
CA GLN A 121 -0.62 -14.95 -9.46
C GLN A 121 -1.37 -14.14 -10.52
N ALA A 122 -1.39 -12.82 -10.38
CA ALA A 122 -1.94 -11.91 -11.39
C ALA A 122 -0.98 -11.66 -12.58
N GLY A 123 0.19 -12.30 -12.61
CA GLY A 123 1.09 -12.34 -13.75
C GLY A 123 2.19 -11.27 -13.76
N SER A 124 2.47 -10.61 -12.63
CA SER A 124 3.60 -9.68 -12.50
C SER A 124 4.88 -10.39 -12.07
N GLY A 125 6.01 -10.07 -12.69
CA GLY A 125 7.34 -10.59 -12.37
C GLY A 125 8.06 -9.87 -11.25
N ALA A 126 7.66 -8.63 -10.92
CA ALA A 126 8.22 -7.87 -9.80
C ALA A 126 7.17 -6.95 -9.13
N LEU A 127 7.49 -6.48 -7.92
CA LEU A 127 6.69 -5.53 -7.16
C LEU A 127 7.58 -4.35 -6.71
N GLU A 128 7.23 -3.14 -7.11
CA GLU A 128 7.87 -1.89 -6.69
C GLU A 128 6.95 -1.11 -5.75
N LEU A 129 7.53 -0.25 -4.90
CA LEU A 129 6.79 0.59 -3.98
C LEU A 129 7.56 1.87 -3.67
N ASN A 130 6.85 2.86 -3.12
CA ASN A 130 7.47 3.98 -2.44
C ASN A 130 7.32 3.83 -0.93
N VAL A 131 8.36 4.22 -0.19
CA VAL A 131 8.31 4.29 1.27
C VAL A 131 8.87 5.64 1.72
N PHE A 132 8.14 6.35 2.57
CA PHE A 132 8.60 7.62 3.13
C PHE A 132 9.83 7.38 4.03
N GLY A 133 10.89 8.18 3.84
CA GLY A 133 12.19 7.96 4.48
C GLY A 133 12.18 7.96 6.02
N ARG A 134 11.12 8.48 6.64
CA ARG A 134 10.91 8.48 8.10
C ARG A 134 10.31 7.16 8.61
N ASN A 135 9.69 6.35 7.75
CA ASN A 135 9.05 5.09 8.13
C ASN A 135 10.08 3.96 8.26
N ARG A 136 10.89 4.02 9.33
CA ARG A 136 11.98 3.06 9.60
C ARG A 136 11.48 1.63 9.74
N SER A 137 10.27 1.44 10.28
CA SER A 137 9.65 0.13 10.42
C SER A 137 9.39 -0.51 9.06
N ALA A 138 8.72 0.21 8.15
CA ALA A 138 8.47 -0.28 6.80
C ALA A 138 9.75 -0.49 5.99
N ILE A 139 10.73 0.43 6.08
CA ILE A 139 12.04 0.26 5.43
C ILE A 139 12.73 -1.03 5.89
N SER A 140 12.73 -1.30 7.20
CA SER A 140 13.30 -2.54 7.75
C SER A 140 12.54 -3.78 7.28
N LEU A 141 11.21 -3.71 7.24
CA LEU A 141 10.36 -4.79 6.71
C LEU A 141 10.70 -5.09 5.24
N TYR A 142 10.69 -4.10 4.36
CA TYR A 142 10.97 -4.29 2.94
C TYR A 142 12.39 -4.79 2.70
N SER A 143 13.39 -4.17 3.33
CA SER A 143 14.79 -4.59 3.18
C SER A 143 15.00 -6.03 3.65
N SER A 144 14.41 -6.42 4.79
CA SER A 144 14.48 -7.80 5.27
C SER A 144 13.61 -8.80 4.50
N SER A 145 12.78 -8.33 3.56
CA SER A 145 11.95 -9.14 2.67
C SER A 145 12.51 -9.18 1.24
N GLY A 146 13.70 -8.63 1.00
CA GLY A 146 14.40 -8.73 -0.29
C GLY A 146 14.15 -7.57 -1.26
N TYR A 147 13.56 -6.46 -0.81
CA TYR A 147 13.43 -5.26 -1.64
C TYR A 147 14.73 -4.47 -1.66
N ASP A 148 15.16 -4.11 -2.86
CA ASP A 148 16.29 -3.22 -3.10
C ASP A 148 15.83 -1.78 -3.33
N VAL A 149 16.69 -0.83 -2.93
CA VAL A 149 16.46 0.59 -3.20
C VAL A 149 16.79 0.88 -4.67
N VAL A 150 15.77 1.14 -5.48
CA VAL A 150 15.92 1.50 -6.90
C VAL A 150 16.06 3.00 -7.14
N THR A 151 15.43 3.84 -6.32
CA THR A 151 15.52 5.31 -6.39
C THR A 151 15.44 5.94 -5.00
N GLN A 152 16.06 7.12 -4.83
CA GLN A 152 15.96 7.92 -3.60
C GLN A 152 15.80 9.40 -3.94
N GLN A 153 14.91 10.07 -3.21
CA GLN A 153 14.76 11.52 -3.23
C GLN A 153 15.25 12.11 -1.90
N MET A 154 16.12 13.13 -1.97
CA MET A 154 16.68 13.79 -0.80
C MET A 154 16.47 15.30 -0.88
N ARG A 155 16.29 15.96 0.26
CA ARG A 155 16.18 17.42 0.37
C ARG A 155 17.05 17.91 1.52
N LYS A 156 17.77 19.01 1.30
CA LYS A 156 18.48 19.77 2.33
C LYS A 156 17.83 21.15 2.43
N THR A 157 17.45 21.54 3.65
CA THR A 157 16.99 22.90 3.95
C THR A 157 18.19 23.72 4.46
N PHE A 158 18.26 24.98 4.07
CA PHE A 158 19.27 25.94 4.52
C PHE A 158 18.64 26.95 5.47
#